data_AF-A0A1Y2K151-F1
#
_entry.id   AF-A0A1Y2K151-F1
#
_cell.length_a   1.000
_cell.length_b   1.000
_cell.length_c   1.000
_cell.angle_alpha   90.00
_cell.angle_beta   90.00
_cell.angle_gamma   90.00
#
_symmetry.space_group_name_H-M   'P 1'
#
loop_
_entity.id
_entity.type
_entity.pdbx_description
1 polymer ?
#
loop_
_entity_poly.entity_id
_entity_poly.type
_entity_poly.pdbx_seq_one_letter_code
_entity_poly.pdbx_strand_id
1 'polypeptide(L)'
;MISELLEEPAFDNNDTHLWMAVMDRAVRDLIALERYRQDPSVMDDPVFRYDYRTLKKWFHSTSMEPGSFNWICSLVNIDPKWALKRLEERLKVCLLPESRAADGKKRDKALAEESLLDAAAQAA
;
A
#
# COMPACT_ATOMS: atom_id res chain seq x y z
N MET A 1 23.12 -48.28 -5.01
CA MET A 1 22.83 -47.04 -4.25
C MET A 1 22.59 -45.97 -5.28
N ILE A 2 21.30 -45.64 -5.50
CA ILE A 2 20.86 -44.71 -6.52
C ILE A 2 21.13 -43.32 -5.96
N SER A 3 22.03 -42.58 -6.61
CA SER A 3 22.22 -41.16 -6.35
C SER A 3 20.92 -40.44 -6.71
N GLU A 4 20.14 -40.09 -5.70
CA GLU A 4 19.09 -39.08 -5.81
C GLU A 4 19.77 -37.75 -6.14
N LEU A 5 19.94 -37.49 -7.43
CA LEU A 5 20.12 -36.16 -7.97
C LEU A 5 18.87 -35.38 -7.54
N LEU A 6 19.04 -34.58 -6.49
CA LEU A 6 18.20 -33.42 -6.22
C LEU A 6 18.29 -32.53 -7.46
N GLU A 7 17.41 -32.77 -8.43
CA GLU A 7 17.07 -31.78 -9.43
C GLU A 7 16.52 -30.59 -8.65
N GLU A 8 17.38 -29.60 -8.41
CA GLU A 8 16.93 -28.27 -8.06
C GLU A 8 15.89 -27.90 -9.13
N PRO A 9 14.64 -27.56 -8.75
CA PRO A 9 13.69 -27.13 -9.74
C PRO A 9 14.32 -25.90 -10.41
N ALA A 10 14.64 -26.03 -11.69
CA ALA A 10 14.94 -24.90 -12.53
C ALA A 10 13.65 -24.06 -12.54
N PHE A 11 13.57 -23.12 -11.59
CA PHE A 11 12.54 -22.10 -11.57
C PHE A 11 12.61 -21.43 -12.93
N ASP A 12 11.64 -21.73 -13.78
CA ASP A 12 11.60 -21.28 -15.15
C ASP A 12 11.80 -19.77 -15.19
N ASN A 13 12.81 -19.30 -15.91
CA ASN A 13 13.13 -17.87 -16.04
C ASN A 13 11.89 -17.03 -16.47
N ASN A 14 10.91 -17.67 -17.12
CA ASN A 14 9.63 -17.08 -17.49
C ASN A 14 8.81 -16.53 -16.31
N ASP A 15 8.79 -17.22 -15.17
CA ASP A 15 8.00 -16.79 -14.01
C ASP A 15 8.62 -15.54 -13.38
N THR A 16 9.95 -15.47 -13.28
CA THR A 16 10.64 -14.29 -12.79
C THR A 16 10.38 -13.08 -13.69
N HIS A 17 10.39 -13.25 -15.02
CA HIS A 17 10.08 -12.17 -15.96
C HIS A 17 8.64 -11.66 -15.81
N LEU A 18 7.68 -12.56 -15.61
CA LEU A 18 6.29 -12.19 -15.34
C LEU A 18 6.18 -11.34 -14.07
N TRP A 19 6.79 -11.79 -12.97
CA TRP A 19 6.70 -11.07 -11.70
C TRP A 19 7.45 -9.73 -11.72
N MET A 20 8.53 -9.63 -12.48
CA MET A 20 9.16 -8.33 -12.75
C MET A 20 8.25 -7.40 -13.56
N ALA A 21 7.52 -7.91 -14.56
CA ALA A 21 6.55 -7.13 -15.31
C ALA A 21 5.38 -6.64 -14.42
N VAL A 22 4.90 -7.49 -13.50
CA VAL A 22 3.90 -7.11 -12.49
C VAL A 22 4.43 -5.98 -11.59
N MET A 23 5.68 -6.08 -11.13
CA MET A 23 6.33 -5.03 -10.34
C MET A 23 6.45 -3.72 -11.12
N ASP A 24 6.93 -3.75 -12.38
CA ASP A 24 7.03 -2.56 -13.23
C ASP A 24 5.66 -1.90 -13.45
N ARG A 25 4.63 -2.71 -13.71
CA ARG A 25 3.27 -2.21 -13.88
C ARG A 25 2.74 -1.56 -12.61
N ALA A 26 2.90 -2.19 -11.44
CA ALA A 26 2.47 -1.66 -10.15
C ALA A 26 3.14 -0.30 -9.85
N VAL A 27 4.43 -0.16 -10.14
CA VAL A 27 5.14 1.11 -9.96
C VAL A 27 4.62 2.20 -10.91
N ARG A 28 4.36 1.87 -12.18
CA ARG A 28 3.78 2.83 -13.14
C ARG A 28 2.39 3.27 -12.75
N ASP A 29 1.55 2.33 -12.32
CA ASP A 29 0.19 2.62 -11.87
C ASP A 29 0.23 3.51 -10.62
N LEU A 30 1.14 3.26 -9.69
CA LEU A 30 1.32 4.13 -8.53
C LEU A 30 1.70 5.55 -8.94
N ILE A 31 2.67 5.71 -9.84
CA ILE A 31 3.06 7.02 -10.36
C ILE A 31 1.88 7.74 -11.02
N ALA A 32 1.08 7.02 -11.81
CA ALA A 32 -0.08 7.59 -12.47
C ALA A 32 -1.12 8.06 -11.44
N LEU A 33 -1.48 7.19 -10.48
CA LEU A 33 -2.45 7.52 -9.44
C LEU A 33 -1.98 8.70 -8.58
N GLU A 34 -0.70 8.79 -8.22
CA GLU A 34 -0.18 9.94 -7.46
C GLU A 34 -0.29 11.27 -8.22
N ARG A 35 -0.20 11.25 -9.55
CA ARG A 35 -0.41 12.46 -10.36
C ARG A 35 -1.87 12.90 -10.33
N TYR A 36 -2.80 11.94 -10.44
CA TYR A 36 -4.23 12.23 -10.44
C TYR A 36 -4.79 12.57 -9.07
N ARG A 37 -4.14 12.13 -7.98
CA ARG A 37 -4.51 12.47 -6.60
C ARG A 37 -4.58 13.97 -6.33
N GLN A 38 -3.84 14.78 -7.08
CA GLN A 38 -3.86 16.24 -6.94
C GLN A 38 -5.19 16.87 -7.36
N ASP A 39 -6.02 16.14 -8.13
CA ASP A 39 -7.34 16.56 -8.55
C ASP A 39 -8.42 16.06 -7.57
N PRO A 40 -9.12 16.95 -6.85
CA PRO A 40 -10.19 16.57 -5.93
C PRO A 40 -11.34 15.80 -6.61
N SER A 41 -11.63 16.10 -7.87
CA SER A 41 -12.74 15.45 -8.60
C SER A 41 -12.47 13.97 -8.87
N VAL A 42 -11.19 13.61 -9.04
CA VAL A 42 -10.75 12.22 -9.21
C VAL A 42 -10.68 11.49 -7.87
N MET A 43 -10.33 12.20 -6.79
CA MET A 43 -10.31 11.63 -5.44
C MET A 43 -11.70 11.26 -4.91
N ASP A 44 -12.77 11.88 -5.40
CA ASP A 44 -14.14 11.52 -5.02
C ASP A 44 -14.61 10.22 -5.70
N ASP A 45 -14.01 9.84 -6.83
CA ASP A 45 -14.32 8.60 -7.54
C ASP A 45 -14.02 7.37 -6.64
N PRO A 46 -15.04 6.55 -6.31
CA PRO A 46 -14.85 5.36 -5.49
C PRO A 46 -13.90 4.33 -6.12
N VAL A 47 -13.85 4.23 -7.45
CA VAL A 47 -12.97 3.29 -8.16
C VAL A 47 -11.51 3.71 -7.97
N PHE A 48 -11.22 4.98 -8.26
CA PHE A 48 -9.88 5.55 -8.05
C PHE A 48 -9.40 5.37 -6.61
N ARG A 49 -10.24 5.67 -5.61
CA ARG A 49 -9.89 5.50 -4.19
C ARG A 49 -9.60 4.05 -3.83
N TYR A 50 -10.36 3.12 -4.39
CA TYR A 50 -10.17 1.69 -4.17
C TYR A 50 -8.82 1.24 -4.73
N ASP A 51 -8.54 1.56 -6.00
CA ASP A 51 -7.29 1.16 -6.67
C ASP A 51 -6.08 1.76 -5.97
N TYR A 52 -6.14 3.06 -5.67
CA TYR A 52 -5.08 3.77 -4.97
C TYR A 52 -4.80 3.16 -3.59
N ARG A 53 -5.85 2.88 -2.80
CA ARG A 53 -5.68 2.23 -1.48
C ARG A 53 -5.14 0.81 -1.60
N THR A 54 -5.63 0.04 -2.57
CA THR A 54 -5.22 -1.35 -2.77
C THR A 54 -3.75 -1.43 -3.15
N LEU A 55 -3.30 -0.57 -4.07
CA LEU A 55 -1.92 -0.52 -4.51
C LEU A 55 -0.97 -0.10 -3.37
N LYS A 56 -1.35 0.93 -2.59
CA LYS A 56 -0.60 1.32 -1.39
C LYS A 56 -0.46 0.18 -0.38
N LYS A 57 -1.56 -0.54 -0.12
CA LYS A 57 -1.55 -1.71 0.77
C LYS A 57 -0.65 -2.82 0.25
N TRP A 58 -0.63 -3.05 -1.06
CA TRP A 58 0.22 -4.07 -1.67
C TRP A 58 1.71 -3.77 -1.46
N PHE A 59 2.15 -2.53 -1.68
CA PHE A 59 3.53 -2.09 -1.42
C PHE A 59 3.94 -2.18 0.06
N HIS A 60 3.00 -2.00 0.99
CA HIS A 60 3.24 -2.11 2.43
C HIS A 60 2.97 -3.51 3.01
N SER A 61 2.58 -4.48 2.19
CA SER A 61 2.25 -5.81 2.67
C SER A 61 3.48 -6.48 3.27
N THR A 62 3.33 -7.08 4.45
CA THR A 62 4.36 -7.92 5.06
C THR A 62 4.28 -9.38 4.58
N SER A 63 3.32 -9.71 3.72
CA SER A 63 3.13 -11.07 3.21
C SER A 63 4.35 -11.53 2.41
N MET A 64 4.66 -12.82 2.51
CA MET A 64 5.66 -13.54 1.71
C MET A 64 5.00 -14.54 0.75
N GLU A 65 3.68 -14.47 0.57
CA GLU A 65 2.96 -15.32 -0.38
C GLU A 65 3.27 -14.94 -1.83
N PRO A 66 3.20 -15.90 -2.77
CA PRO A 66 3.36 -15.62 -4.20
C PRO A 66 2.54 -14.43 -4.68
N GLY A 67 3.20 -13.52 -5.41
CA GLY A 67 2.59 -12.28 -5.92
C GLY A 67 2.51 -11.10 -4.93
N SER A 68 2.93 -11.28 -3.68
CA SER A 68 3.12 -10.16 -2.74
C SER A 68 4.39 -9.35 -3.08
N PHE A 69 4.42 -8.08 -2.71
CA PHE A 69 5.58 -7.21 -2.93
C PHE A 69 6.88 -7.79 -2.35
N ASN A 70 6.88 -8.24 -1.10
CA ASN A 70 8.09 -8.78 -0.47
C ASN A 70 8.55 -10.09 -1.11
N TRP A 71 7.61 -10.93 -1.53
CA TRP A 71 7.94 -12.17 -2.24
C TRP A 71 8.59 -11.87 -3.58
N ILE A 72 8.04 -10.94 -4.37
CA ILE A 72 8.64 -10.55 -5.66
C ILE A 72 10.03 -9.92 -5.43
N CYS A 73 10.19 -9.06 -4.43
CA CYS A 73 11.50 -8.50 -4.07
C CYS A 73 12.52 -9.60 -3.72
N SER A 74 12.07 -10.63 -3.00
CA SER A 74 12.92 -11.77 -2.63
C SER A 74 13.32 -12.61 -3.85
N LEU A 75 12.43 -12.80 -4.83
CA LEU A 75 12.76 -13.49 -6.09
C LEU A 75 13.90 -12.82 -6.86
N VAL A 76 14.00 -11.50 -6.80
CA VAL A 76 15.02 -10.73 -7.52
C VAL A 76 16.18 -10.28 -6.62
N ASN A 77 16.32 -10.85 -5.42
CA ASN A 77 17.37 -10.53 -4.44
C ASN A 77 17.46 -9.04 -4.09
N ILE A 78 16.30 -8.38 -3.93
CA ILE A 78 16.20 -6.99 -3.49
C ILE A 78 15.61 -6.95 -2.07
N ASP A 79 16.21 -6.17 -1.17
CA ASP A 79 15.62 -5.92 0.15
C ASP A 79 14.28 -5.14 0.00
N PRO A 80 13.13 -5.70 0.44
CA PRO A 80 11.83 -5.05 0.27
C PRO A 80 11.75 -3.70 0.99
N LYS A 81 12.41 -3.57 2.16
CA LYS A 81 12.40 -2.31 2.93
C LYS A 81 13.15 -1.21 2.18
N TRP A 82 14.32 -1.53 1.64
CA TRP A 82 15.07 -0.62 0.78
C TRP A 82 14.29 -0.23 -0.47
N ALA A 83 13.65 -1.19 -1.15
CA ALA A 83 12.87 -0.93 -2.35
C ALA A 83 11.68 0.01 -2.07
N LEU A 84 10.93 -0.27 -1.00
CA LEU A 84 9.81 0.57 -0.57
C LEU A 84 10.28 1.99 -0.21
N LYS A 85 11.33 2.11 0.61
CA LYS A 85 11.90 3.42 0.98
C LYS A 85 12.34 4.20 -0.27
N ARG A 86 12.97 3.52 -1.23
CA ARG A 86 13.41 4.12 -2.48
C ARG A 86 12.24 4.65 -3.32
N LEU A 87 11.11 3.93 -3.34
CA LEU A 87 9.88 4.36 -3.99
C LEU A 87 9.29 5.60 -3.31
N GLU A 88 9.15 5.58 -1.97
CA GLU A 88 8.63 6.71 -1.19
C GLU A 88 9.47 7.99 -1.39
N GLU A 89 10.80 7.86 -1.35
CA GLU A 89 11.73 8.97 -1.59
C GLU A 89 11.59 9.56 -3.00
N ARG A 90 11.45 8.70 -4.02
CA ARG A 90 11.34 9.15 -5.42
C ARG A 90 10.01 9.84 -5.70
N LEU A 91 8.94 9.29 -5.15
CA LEU A 91 7.59 9.83 -5.37
C LEU A 91 7.30 11.03 -4.46
N LYS A 92 8.08 11.22 -3.40
CA LYS A 92 7.79 12.18 -2.31
C LYS A 92 6.41 11.93 -1.68
N VAL A 93 5.99 10.67 -1.63
CA VAL A 93 4.70 10.28 -1.09
C VAL A 93 4.89 9.35 0.09
N CYS A 94 4.13 9.63 1.15
CA CYS A 94 3.97 8.69 2.25
C CYS A 94 2.93 7.64 1.83
N LEU A 95 3.38 6.40 1.61
CA LEU A 95 2.50 5.36 1.10
C LEU A 95 1.54 4.79 2.15
N LEU A 96 1.58 5.33 3.38
CA LEU A 96 0.75 4.89 4.50
C LEU A 96 -0.75 4.84 4.17
N PRO A 97 -1.48 3.82 4.67
CA PRO A 97 -2.93 3.78 4.63
C PRO A 97 -3.50 4.98 5.40
N GLU A 98 -4.39 5.76 4.76
CA GLU A 98 -5.05 6.93 5.37
C GLU A 98 -6.00 6.59 6.55
N SER A 99 -6.04 5.33 7.01
CA SER A 99 -6.98 4.86 8.03
C SER A 99 -6.78 5.41 9.44
N ARG A 100 -5.83 6.34 9.66
CA ARG A 100 -5.67 7.04 10.94
C ARG A 100 -6.04 8.52 10.91
N ALA A 101 -6.23 9.13 9.73
CA ALA A 101 -6.49 10.57 9.65
C ALA A 101 -7.98 10.94 9.77
N ALA A 102 -8.90 10.01 9.50
CA ALA A 102 -10.34 10.29 9.47
C ALA A 102 -11.06 10.06 10.82
N ASP A 103 -10.55 9.20 11.70
CA ASP A 103 -11.21 8.88 12.98
C ASP A 103 -10.90 9.88 14.12
N GLY A 104 -9.77 10.61 14.05
CA GLY A 104 -9.44 11.63 15.06
C GLY A 104 -10.38 12.83 15.02
N LYS A 105 -10.64 13.37 13.82
CA LYS A 105 -11.48 14.57 13.65
C LYS A 105 -12.96 14.34 13.96
N LYS A 106 -13.49 13.11 13.82
CA LYS A 106 -14.88 12.80 14.20
C LYS A 106 -15.05 12.63 15.71
N ARG A 107 -14.06 12.07 16.41
CA ARG A 107 -14.09 11.94 17.88
C ARG A 107 -13.98 13.29 18.59
N ASP A 108 -13.08 14.16 18.14
CA ASP A 108 -12.89 15.47 18.78
C ASP A 108 -14.11 16.39 18.60
N LYS A 109 -14.85 16.27 17.49
CA LYS A 109 -16.08 17.03 17.28
C LYS A 109 -17.25 16.49 18.11
N ALA A 110 -17.38 15.17 18.25
CA ALA A 110 -18.42 14.54 19.07
C ALA A 110 -18.23 14.85 20.57
N LEU A 111 -17.00 14.83 21.08
CA LEU A 111 -16.69 15.17 22.47
C LEU A 111 -16.89 16.67 22.77
N ALA A 112 -16.64 17.55 21.79
CA ALA A 112 -16.90 18.98 21.94
C ALA A 112 -18.40 19.31 21.97
N GLU A 113 -19.21 18.62 21.15
CA GLU A 113 -20.67 18.79 21.15
C GLU A 113 -21.31 18.21 22.41
N GLU A 114 -20.82 17.08 22.93
CA GLU A 114 -21.30 16.48 24.18
C GLU A 114 -20.92 17.34 25.41
N SER A 115 -19.72 17.92 25.44
CA SER A 115 -19.28 18.83 26.51
C SER A 115 -20.04 20.15 26.53
N LEU A 116 -20.53 20.65 25.39
CA LEU A 116 -21.32 21.89 25.32
C LEU A 116 -22.76 21.69 25.81
N LEU A 117 -23.33 20.51 25.58
CA LEU A 117 -24.68 20.15 26.05
C LEU A 117 -24.70 19.98 27.58
N ASP A 118 -23.67 19.38 28.17
CA ASP A 118 -23.58 19.21 29.63
C ASP A 118 -23.34 20.53 30.37
N ALA A 119 -22.54 21.44 29.78
CA ALA A 119 -22.31 22.77 30.36
C ALA A 119 -23.57 23.66 30.34
N ALA A 120 -24.43 23.51 29.31
CA ALA A 120 -25.69 24.24 29.23
C ALA A 120 -26.75 23.71 30.21
N ALA A 121 -26.74 22.41 30.51
CA ALA A 121 -27.69 21.79 31.45
C ALA A 121 -27.38 22.11 32.93
N GLN A 122 -26.13 22.46 33.26
CA GLN A 122 -25.73 22.82 34.64
C GLN A 122 -25.88 24.32 34.97
N ALA A 123 -26.22 25.16 33.98
CA ALA A 123 -26.37 26.61 34.12
C ALA A 123 -27.84 27.10 34.08
N ALA A 124 -28.82 26.18 34.09
CA ALA A 124 -30.25 26.44 34.20
C ALA A 124 -30.78 25.98 35.57
#